data_AF-A0AAD9DD15-F1
#
_entry.id   AF-A0AAD9DD15-F1
#
_cell.length_a   1.000
_cell.length_b   1.000
_cell.length_c   1.000
_cell.angle_alpha   90.00
_cell.angle_beta   90.00
_cell.angle_gamma   90.00
#
_symmetry.space_group_name_H-M   'P 1'
#
loop_
_entity.id
_entity.type
_entity.pdbx_description
1 polymer ?
#
loop_
_entity_poly.entity_id
_entity_poly.type
_entity_poly.pdbx_seq_one_letter_code
_entity_poly.pdbx_strand_id
1 'polypeptide(L)'
;MKRAKRSIRCEPEEVEVEDYAALIYQESQRRKAEAAALAAALDKKKSSSKTNGISRRTSSRISAAARDGSPVKIVGGKSARKPFEDAAIDDERAPKKLAKKWHSKFCSADSCTNKARIGGLCCRHGGKKLCSRRRCTNMVTIGGVCIRHGGKILCSYGGCSNQVQKGGVSIRHGAKILCSHEGCTNRVLNGGVCIRHGARYRQCSYDGCVKIVRRNGLCIRYGEKSLCNREGCTNQSQKRGVCVRLGGKTPCSYEGCTSIARKGGVCCRHGAKRLCTYGGCSRQVVQKGGLCKTHGKRPS
;
A
#
# COMPACT_ATOMS: atom_id res chain seq x y z
N MET A 1 -23.46 78.64 -63.97
CA MET A 1 -23.79 78.05 -62.65
C MET A 1 -23.02 76.75 -62.49
N LYS A 2 -21.92 76.76 -61.71
CA LYS A 2 -21.01 75.61 -61.54
C LYS A 2 -21.28 74.99 -60.16
N ARG A 3 -21.78 73.76 -60.10
CA ARG A 3 -21.88 72.97 -58.85
C ARG A 3 -20.73 71.97 -58.82
N ALA A 4 -19.77 72.22 -57.93
CA ALA A 4 -18.67 71.31 -57.63
C ALA A 4 -19.20 70.08 -56.86
N LYS A 5 -18.91 68.87 -57.36
CA LYS A 5 -19.16 67.62 -56.63
C LYS A 5 -17.98 67.37 -55.71
N ARG A 6 -18.22 67.38 -54.39
CA ARG A 6 -17.23 67.17 -53.33
C ARG A 6 -16.99 65.66 -53.21
N SER A 7 -15.79 65.20 -53.59
CA SER A 7 -15.35 63.82 -53.40
C SER A 7 -15.12 63.57 -51.91
N ILE A 8 -15.89 62.64 -51.33
CA ILE A 8 -15.66 62.16 -49.97
C ILE A 8 -14.44 61.23 -50.05
N ARG A 9 -13.32 61.66 -49.46
CA ARG A 9 -12.12 60.86 -49.27
C ARG A 9 -12.36 59.97 -48.05
N CYS A 10 -12.41 58.65 -48.23
CA CYS A 10 -12.34 57.71 -47.12
C CYS A 10 -10.85 57.49 -46.80
N GLU A 11 -10.37 58.06 -45.69
CA GLU A 11 -9.12 57.62 -45.08
C GLU A 11 -9.40 56.39 -44.20
N PRO A 12 -8.62 55.31 -44.31
CA PRO A 12 -8.66 54.23 -43.33
C PRO A 12 -7.86 54.63 -42.09
N GLU A 13 -8.50 54.64 -40.91
CA GLU A 13 -7.78 54.67 -39.63
C GLU A 13 -6.96 53.38 -39.49
N GLU A 14 -5.64 53.52 -39.45
CA GLU A 14 -4.71 52.45 -39.11
C GLU A 14 -4.88 52.09 -37.63
N VAL A 15 -5.64 51.02 -37.35
CA VAL A 15 -5.74 50.45 -36.02
C VAL A 15 -4.45 49.67 -35.72
N GLU A 16 -3.60 50.22 -34.87
CA GLU A 16 -2.38 49.57 -34.39
C GLU A 16 -2.71 48.23 -33.70
N VAL A 17 -2.42 47.11 -34.39
CA VAL A 17 -2.68 45.74 -33.92
C VAL A 17 -1.42 45.02 -33.40
N GLU A 18 -0.34 45.74 -33.11
CA GLU A 18 0.99 45.11 -32.96
C GLU A 18 1.43 44.71 -31.54
N ASP A 19 0.68 44.96 -30.48
CA ASP A 19 1.20 44.69 -29.12
C ASP A 19 0.43 43.66 -28.26
N TYR A 20 -0.61 43.02 -28.79
CA TYR A 20 -1.38 42.07 -27.98
C TYR A 20 -0.57 40.82 -27.60
N ALA A 21 0.29 40.34 -28.49
CA ALA A 21 1.17 39.19 -28.23
C ALA A 21 2.24 39.52 -27.18
N ALA A 22 2.79 40.75 -27.20
CA ALA A 22 3.78 41.22 -26.24
C ALA A 22 3.15 41.35 -24.84
N LEU A 23 1.92 41.87 -24.74
CA LEU A 23 1.18 41.99 -23.49
C LEU A 23 0.84 40.62 -22.88
N ILE A 24 0.42 39.64 -23.69
CA ILE A 24 0.19 38.26 -23.22
C ILE A 24 1.48 37.65 -22.70
N TYR A 25 2.60 37.89 -23.39
CA TYR A 25 3.89 37.36 -22.98
C TYR A 25 4.33 37.96 -21.63
N GLN A 26 4.22 39.29 -21.47
CA GLN A 26 4.55 39.99 -20.22
C GLN A 26 3.66 39.53 -19.05
N GLU A 27 2.34 39.40 -19.28
CA GLU A 27 1.38 38.90 -18.29
C GLU A 27 1.74 37.46 -17.86
N SER A 28 2.16 36.61 -18.80
CA SER A 28 2.64 35.26 -18.54
C SER A 28 3.92 35.24 -17.70
N GLN A 29 4.90 36.12 -18.00
CA GLN A 29 6.13 36.20 -17.19
C GLN A 29 5.83 36.69 -15.77
N ARG A 30 4.93 37.66 -15.61
CA ARG A 30 4.49 38.16 -14.30
C ARG A 30 3.88 37.06 -13.44
N ARG A 31 2.95 36.28 -14.00
CA ARG A 31 2.31 35.14 -13.29
C ARG A 31 3.31 34.06 -12.91
N LYS A 32 4.32 33.80 -13.75
CA LYS A 32 5.41 32.87 -13.42
C LYS A 32 6.27 33.38 -12.26
N ALA A 33 6.60 34.67 -12.24
CA ALA A 33 7.37 35.29 -11.16
C ALA A 33 6.59 35.27 -9.83
N GLU A 34 5.31 35.61 -9.84
CA GLU A 34 4.43 35.55 -8.66
C GLU A 34 4.32 34.12 -8.10
N ALA A 35 4.15 33.12 -8.98
CA ALA A 35 4.12 31.72 -8.57
C ALA A 35 5.45 31.26 -7.94
N ALA A 36 6.59 31.70 -8.48
CA ALA A 36 7.92 31.41 -7.93
C ALA A 36 8.13 32.06 -6.54
N ALA A 37 7.68 33.30 -6.36
CA ALA A 37 7.75 34.01 -5.08
C ALA A 37 6.91 33.33 -3.98
N LEU A 38 5.70 32.88 -4.32
CA LEU A 38 4.84 32.13 -3.40
C LEU A 38 5.46 30.77 -3.02
N ALA A 39 6.10 30.08 -3.97
CA ALA A 39 6.82 28.83 -3.69
C ALA A 39 7.98 29.06 -2.70
N ALA A 40 8.78 30.11 -2.91
CA ALA A 40 9.90 30.46 -2.02
C ALA A 40 9.43 30.85 -0.60
N ALA A 41 8.27 31.49 -0.47
CA ALA A 41 7.69 31.85 0.84
C ALA A 41 7.25 30.62 1.65
N LEU A 42 6.84 29.53 1.00
CA LEU A 42 6.43 28.29 1.67
C LEU A 42 7.63 27.49 2.19
N ASP A 43 8.78 27.53 1.54
CA ASP A 43 10.00 26.86 2.02
C ASP A 43 10.56 27.50 3.30
N LYS A 44 10.45 28.83 3.46
CA LYS A 44 10.84 29.52 4.71
C LYS A 44 10.00 29.13 5.93
N LYS A 45 8.75 28.68 5.76
CA LYS A 45 7.92 28.17 6.87
C LYS A 45 8.29 26.75 7.31
N LYS A 46 9.05 26.01 6.49
CA LYS A 46 9.45 24.62 6.78
C LYS A 46 10.73 24.55 7.62
N SER A 47 11.57 25.59 7.57
CA SER A 47 12.83 25.66 8.33
C SER A 47 12.65 26.06 9.80
N SER A 48 11.56 26.75 10.19
CA SER A 48 11.32 27.16 11.59
C SER A 48 10.74 26.05 12.50
N SER A 49 10.34 24.90 11.95
CA SER A 49 9.72 23.80 12.71
C SER A 49 10.72 22.77 13.28
N LYS A 50 12.03 23.01 13.21
CA LYS A 50 13.08 22.02 13.54
C LYS A 50 14.02 22.44 14.68
N THR A 51 13.50 23.00 15.77
CA THR A 51 14.22 23.06 17.05
C THR A 51 13.24 22.85 18.21
N ASN A 52 13.02 21.60 18.61
CA ASN A 52 12.72 21.22 19.99
C ASN A 52 12.70 19.69 20.09
N GLY A 53 13.71 19.12 20.73
CA GLY A 53 13.72 17.69 21.03
C GLY A 53 15.09 17.04 21.24
N ILE A 54 15.95 17.61 22.08
CA ILE A 54 17.06 16.86 22.69
C ILE A 54 17.17 17.25 24.17
N SER A 55 16.40 16.59 25.04
CA SER A 55 16.79 16.46 26.46
C SER A 55 17.19 15.02 26.71
N ARG A 56 18.51 14.83 26.84
CA ARG A 56 19.17 13.63 27.37
C ARG A 56 18.57 13.30 28.72
N ARG A 57 18.07 12.08 28.90
CA ARG A 57 18.08 11.42 30.22
C ARG A 57 19.07 10.27 30.18
N THR A 58 20.19 10.53 30.83
CA THR A 58 21.22 9.58 31.23
C THR A 58 20.57 8.49 32.10
N SER A 59 20.84 7.23 31.79
CA SER A 59 20.42 6.08 32.58
C SER A 59 21.62 5.63 33.42
N SER A 60 21.65 6.00 34.70
CA SER A 60 22.53 5.39 35.69
C SER A 60 21.77 4.34 36.48
N ARG A 61 22.38 3.16 36.56
CA ARG A 61 21.98 2.00 37.37
C ARG A 61 22.28 2.28 38.84
N ILE A 62 21.40 1.87 39.74
CA ILE A 62 21.75 1.41 41.10
C ILE A 62 20.92 0.16 41.42
N SER A 63 21.58 -0.81 42.03
CA SER A 63 21.14 -2.18 42.31
C SER A 63 20.55 -2.35 43.73
N ALA A 64 19.71 -3.40 43.84
CA ALA A 64 19.49 -4.33 44.98
C ALA A 64 18.89 -3.87 46.32
N ALA A 65 17.76 -4.48 46.71
CA ALA A 65 17.69 -5.49 47.79
C ALA A 65 16.26 -6.08 47.92
N ALA A 66 16.17 -7.36 48.29
CA ALA A 66 14.95 -8.13 48.49
C ALA A 66 14.18 -7.72 49.76
N ARG A 67 12.86 -8.00 49.82
CA ARG A 67 12.19 -8.91 50.77
C ARG A 67 10.66 -8.94 50.56
N ASP A 68 10.10 -10.07 50.96
CA ASP A 68 8.77 -10.63 50.69
C ASP A 68 7.55 -9.79 51.11
N GLY A 69 6.43 -10.01 50.40
CA GLY A 69 5.08 -9.61 50.84
C GLY A 69 4.12 -9.28 49.70
N SER A 70 3.31 -10.26 49.27
CA SER A 70 2.03 -10.04 48.59
C SER A 70 0.88 -10.11 49.61
N PRO A 71 -0.38 -9.73 49.30
CA PRO A 71 -0.88 -8.88 48.21
C PRO A 71 -1.94 -7.86 48.68
N VAL A 72 -2.03 -6.66 48.08
CA VAL A 72 -3.28 -5.86 48.17
C VAL A 72 -3.60 -5.16 46.84
N LYS A 73 -4.89 -5.26 46.48
CA LYS A 73 -5.54 -4.78 45.27
C LYS A 73 -5.51 -3.25 45.17
N ILE A 74 -5.10 -2.72 44.01
CA ILE A 74 -5.22 -1.29 43.68
C ILE A 74 -6.41 -1.08 42.73
N VAL A 75 -7.45 -0.43 43.25
CA VAL A 75 -8.53 0.21 42.49
C VAL A 75 -8.06 1.58 42.01
N GLY A 76 -8.37 1.92 40.76
CA GLY A 76 -7.97 3.17 40.11
C GLY A 76 -8.65 4.40 40.70
N GLY A 77 -7.84 5.37 41.13
CA GLY A 77 -8.26 6.72 41.51
C GLY A 77 -7.96 7.73 40.39
N LYS A 78 -9.01 8.41 39.91
CA LYS A 78 -8.94 9.53 38.96
C LYS A 78 -8.49 10.78 39.71
N SER A 79 -7.40 11.42 39.29
CA SER A 79 -6.97 12.70 39.87
C SER A 79 -7.76 13.86 39.24
N ALA A 80 -8.65 14.44 40.05
CA ALA A 80 -9.33 15.70 39.80
C ALA A 80 -8.31 16.85 39.85
N ARG A 81 -8.37 17.77 38.87
CA ARG A 81 -7.70 19.07 38.96
C ARG A 81 -8.72 20.12 39.39
N LYS A 82 -8.31 20.96 40.33
CA LYS A 82 -9.09 22.03 40.98
C LYS A 82 -9.44 23.18 40.01
N PRO A 83 -10.50 23.96 40.27
CA PRO A 83 -10.84 25.17 39.52
C PRO A 83 -9.94 26.34 39.91
N PHE A 84 -9.66 27.24 38.97
CA PHE A 84 -9.08 28.57 39.22
C PHE A 84 -10.04 29.63 38.66
N GLU A 85 -10.24 30.67 39.46
CA GLU A 85 -11.33 31.65 39.41
C GLU A 85 -11.14 32.73 38.34
N ASP A 86 -12.27 33.38 38.04
CA ASP A 86 -12.52 34.28 36.93
C ASP A 86 -11.80 35.64 37.04
N ALA A 87 -11.31 36.14 35.90
CA ALA A 87 -11.04 37.56 35.70
C ALA A 87 -11.61 37.98 34.33
N ALA A 88 -12.71 38.73 34.40
CA ALA A 88 -13.40 39.32 33.25
C ALA A 88 -12.64 40.55 32.75
N ILE A 89 -12.41 40.63 31.43
CA ILE A 89 -12.28 41.88 30.70
C ILE A 89 -13.05 41.71 29.38
N ASP A 90 -14.05 42.56 29.21
CA ASP A 90 -14.88 42.77 28.02
C ASP A 90 -14.13 43.70 27.06
N ASP A 91 -13.94 43.31 25.80
CA ASP A 91 -13.93 44.25 24.66
C ASP A 91 -14.08 43.49 23.33
N GLU A 92 -14.82 44.10 22.42
CA GLU A 92 -15.50 43.49 21.28
C GLU A 92 -14.62 43.10 20.07
N ARG A 93 -15.20 42.19 19.27
CA ARG A 93 -15.04 42.04 17.80
C ARG A 93 -13.88 41.21 17.23
N ALA A 94 -13.87 39.91 17.51
CA ALA A 94 -13.17 38.90 16.67
C ALA A 94 -14.18 38.07 15.82
N PRO A 95 -13.94 37.84 14.51
CA PRO A 95 -14.87 37.09 13.68
C PRO A 95 -14.95 35.62 14.12
N LYS A 96 -16.17 35.15 14.38
CA LYS A 96 -16.48 33.77 14.78
C LYS A 96 -15.88 32.79 13.77
N LYS A 97 -14.84 32.05 14.17
CA LYS A 97 -14.34 30.90 13.40
C LYS A 97 -15.47 29.87 13.32
N LEU A 98 -16.04 29.68 12.14
CA LEU A 98 -17.04 28.65 11.88
C LEU A 98 -16.55 27.31 12.43
N ALA A 99 -17.30 26.77 13.39
CA ALA A 99 -17.00 25.49 14.03
C ALA A 99 -16.85 24.41 12.96
N LYS A 100 -15.70 23.73 12.96
CA LYS A 100 -15.45 22.61 12.04
C LYS A 100 -16.53 21.54 12.30
N LYS A 101 -17.42 21.34 11.33
CA LYS A 101 -18.48 20.32 11.38
C LYS A 101 -17.85 18.94 11.55
N TRP A 102 -17.89 18.40 12.77
CA TRP A 102 -17.43 17.05 13.06
C TRP A 102 -18.37 16.05 12.37
N HIS A 103 -17.87 15.34 11.36
CA HIS A 103 -18.58 14.19 10.83
C HIS A 103 -18.71 13.14 11.95
N SER A 104 -19.90 12.58 12.16
CA SER A 104 -20.10 11.48 13.11
C SER A 104 -19.04 10.39 12.88
N LYS A 105 -18.44 9.85 13.95
CA LYS A 105 -17.47 8.75 13.85
C LYS A 105 -18.11 7.47 13.30
N PHE A 106 -19.42 7.36 13.42
CA PHE A 106 -20.21 6.18 13.08
C PHE A 106 -21.19 6.47 11.94
N CYS A 107 -21.53 5.41 11.21
CA CYS A 107 -22.43 5.46 10.10
C CYS A 107 -23.82 5.94 10.53
N SER A 108 -24.37 6.93 9.83
CA SER A 108 -25.72 7.48 10.04
C SER A 108 -26.87 6.54 9.64
N ALA A 109 -26.58 5.27 9.33
CA ALA A 109 -27.62 4.30 9.04
C ALA A 109 -28.08 3.67 10.36
N ASP A 110 -29.39 3.49 10.54
CA ASP A 110 -29.95 2.92 11.76
C ASP A 110 -29.27 1.59 12.10
N SER A 111 -28.82 1.46 13.34
CA SER A 111 -28.08 0.30 13.88
C SER A 111 -26.70 0.00 13.25
N CYS A 112 -26.08 0.93 12.51
CA CYS A 112 -24.77 0.68 11.91
C CYS A 112 -23.59 1.11 12.79
N THR A 113 -22.88 0.14 13.36
CA THR A 113 -21.65 0.35 14.16
C THR A 113 -20.39 0.61 13.31
N ASN A 114 -20.51 0.57 11.99
CA ASN A 114 -19.37 0.79 11.11
C ASN A 114 -18.95 2.26 11.13
N LYS A 115 -17.64 2.50 10.99
CA LYS A 115 -17.10 3.85 10.91
C LYS A 115 -17.61 4.56 9.66
N ALA A 116 -18.11 5.78 9.85
CA ALA A 116 -18.46 6.65 8.74
C ALA A 116 -17.19 7.07 7.99
N ARG A 117 -17.30 7.14 6.66
CA ARG A 117 -16.22 7.60 5.78
C ARG A 117 -16.61 8.93 5.16
N ILE A 118 -17.40 8.87 4.09
CA ILE A 118 -17.83 10.04 3.32
C ILE A 118 -19.33 10.21 3.54
N GLY A 119 -19.78 11.44 3.78
CA GLY A 119 -21.20 11.77 3.93
C GLY A 119 -21.87 11.12 5.14
N GLY A 120 -21.12 10.83 6.21
CA GLY A 120 -21.68 10.18 7.40
C GLY A 120 -21.98 8.69 7.23
N LEU A 121 -21.67 8.08 6.08
CA LEU A 121 -22.00 6.67 5.80
C LEU A 121 -20.76 5.78 5.77
N CYS A 122 -20.91 4.50 6.11
CA CYS A 122 -19.84 3.51 6.02
C CYS A 122 -19.67 2.97 4.58
N CYS A 123 -18.58 2.25 4.29
CA CYS A 123 -18.33 1.68 2.97
C CYS A 123 -19.43 0.74 2.44
N ARG A 124 -20.23 0.16 3.34
CA ARG A 124 -21.39 -0.69 3.00
C ARG A 124 -22.62 0.14 2.65
N HIS A 125 -22.83 1.27 3.33
CA HIS A 125 -23.98 2.16 3.14
C HIS A 125 -23.66 3.36 2.22
N GLY A 126 -22.75 3.20 1.26
CA GLY A 126 -22.48 4.25 0.26
C GLY A 126 -21.36 5.24 0.62
N GLY A 127 -20.70 5.08 1.77
CA GLY A 127 -19.48 5.80 2.15
C GLY A 127 -18.23 5.38 1.38
N LYS A 128 -18.34 5.15 0.06
CA LYS A 128 -17.24 4.83 -0.84
C LYS A 128 -17.43 5.63 -2.13
N LYS A 129 -16.35 6.24 -2.64
CA LYS A 129 -16.39 6.87 -3.96
C LYS A 129 -16.41 5.78 -5.02
N LEU A 130 -17.40 5.80 -5.89
CA LEU A 130 -17.53 4.90 -7.03
C LEU A 130 -16.89 5.51 -8.27
N CYS A 131 -16.40 4.65 -9.15
CA CYS A 131 -15.81 5.06 -10.41
C CYS A 131 -16.77 5.96 -11.20
N SER A 132 -16.27 7.08 -11.70
CA SER A 132 -17.05 8.05 -12.49
C SER A 132 -17.60 7.49 -13.82
N ARG A 133 -17.23 6.27 -14.22
CA ARG A 133 -17.75 5.63 -15.43
C ARG A 133 -19.17 5.14 -15.18
N ARG A 134 -20.09 5.46 -16.09
CA ARG A 134 -21.50 5.04 -16.01
C ARG A 134 -21.61 3.54 -15.75
N ARG A 135 -22.46 3.16 -14.80
CA ARG A 135 -22.72 1.77 -14.38
C ARG A 135 -21.51 1.00 -13.83
N CYS A 136 -20.47 1.69 -13.36
CA CYS A 136 -19.35 1.05 -12.68
C CYS A 136 -19.55 1.05 -11.15
N THR A 137 -19.65 -0.14 -10.55
CA THR A 137 -19.75 -0.34 -9.10
C THR A 137 -18.40 -0.43 -8.39
N ASN A 138 -17.30 -0.34 -9.15
CA ASN A 138 -15.96 -0.42 -8.58
C ASN A 138 -15.61 0.88 -7.84
N MET A 139 -14.79 0.73 -6.81
CA MET A 139 -14.30 1.86 -6.02
C MET A 139 -13.28 2.69 -6.81
N VAL A 140 -13.34 4.01 -6.65
CA VAL A 140 -12.29 4.93 -7.14
C VAL A 140 -11.00 4.64 -6.40
N THR A 141 -9.92 4.53 -7.16
CA THR A 141 -8.57 4.56 -6.62
C THR A 141 -8.00 5.95 -6.77
N ILE A 142 -7.62 6.35 -7.99
CA ILE A 142 -6.95 7.62 -8.30
C ILE A 142 -7.59 8.18 -9.58
N GLY A 143 -7.73 9.51 -9.64
CA GLY A 143 -8.28 10.19 -10.83
C GLY A 143 -9.77 9.96 -11.08
N GLY A 144 -10.56 9.62 -10.06
CA GLY A 144 -12.02 9.42 -10.20
C GLY A 144 -12.42 8.08 -10.84
N VAL A 145 -11.46 7.24 -11.24
CA VAL A 145 -11.71 5.96 -11.89
C VAL A 145 -11.21 4.77 -11.06
N CYS A 146 -11.77 3.59 -11.31
CA CYS A 146 -11.30 2.35 -10.69
C CYS A 146 -10.09 1.77 -11.41
N ILE A 147 -9.42 0.78 -10.82
CA ILE A 147 -8.24 0.09 -11.41
C ILE A 147 -8.53 -0.42 -12.83
N ARG A 148 -9.75 -0.94 -13.08
CA ARG A 148 -10.17 -1.42 -14.40
C ARG A 148 -10.29 -0.30 -15.43
N HIS A 149 -10.67 0.90 -14.99
CA HIS A 149 -10.85 2.07 -15.85
C HIS A 149 -9.65 3.03 -15.79
N GLY A 150 -8.46 2.54 -15.44
CA GLY A 150 -7.22 3.33 -15.50
C GLY A 150 -6.83 4.02 -14.18
N GLY A 151 -7.49 3.72 -13.07
CA GLY A 151 -7.12 4.20 -11.74
C GLY A 151 -5.86 3.52 -11.17
N LYS A 152 -4.77 3.51 -11.93
CA LYS A 152 -3.47 2.99 -11.52
C LYS A 152 -2.42 4.06 -11.75
N ILE A 153 -1.54 4.26 -10.77
CA ILE A 153 -0.37 5.13 -10.97
C ILE A 153 0.59 4.39 -11.89
N LEU A 154 0.84 4.99 -13.05
CA LEU A 154 1.81 4.50 -14.02
C LEU A 154 3.19 5.08 -13.72
N CYS A 155 4.22 4.37 -14.16
CA CYS A 155 5.61 4.77 -13.95
C CYS A 155 5.85 6.16 -14.50
N SER A 156 6.53 7.02 -13.74
CA SER A 156 6.92 8.36 -14.20
C SER A 156 7.87 8.38 -15.41
N TYR A 157 8.29 7.22 -15.91
CA TYR A 157 9.17 7.13 -17.08
C TYR A 157 8.31 7.15 -18.35
N GLY A 158 8.62 8.04 -19.29
CA GLY A 158 7.86 8.24 -20.53
C GLY A 158 7.62 6.92 -21.29
N GLY A 159 6.36 6.66 -21.64
CA GLY A 159 5.97 5.45 -22.39
C GLY A 159 5.84 4.16 -21.57
N CYS A 160 6.01 4.20 -20.25
CA CYS A 160 5.93 2.99 -19.43
C CYS A 160 4.51 2.69 -18.93
N SER A 161 3.90 1.61 -19.43
CA SER A 161 2.58 1.11 -19.00
C SER A 161 2.59 0.33 -17.68
N ASN A 162 3.77 0.18 -17.06
CA ASN A 162 3.94 -0.54 -15.82
C ASN A 162 3.46 0.27 -14.61
N GLN A 163 2.86 -0.44 -13.66
CA GLN A 163 2.38 0.16 -12.42
C GLN A 163 3.53 0.56 -11.49
N VAL A 164 3.36 1.69 -10.83
CA VAL A 164 4.26 2.24 -9.82
C VAL A 164 4.16 1.49 -8.50
N GLN A 165 5.31 1.23 -7.88
CA GLN A 165 5.38 0.92 -6.45
C GLN A 165 5.82 2.17 -5.67
N LYS A 166 5.94 2.08 -4.34
CA LYS A 166 6.43 3.20 -3.52
C LYS A 166 7.68 3.84 -4.17
N GLY A 167 7.61 5.14 -4.46
CA GLY A 167 8.71 5.89 -5.10
C GLY A 167 8.50 6.33 -6.56
N GLY A 168 7.29 6.25 -7.12
CA GLY A 168 6.97 6.91 -8.41
C GLY A 168 7.45 6.16 -9.66
N VAL A 169 8.21 5.08 -9.52
CA VAL A 169 8.73 4.29 -10.62
C VAL A 169 8.23 2.83 -10.58
N SER A 170 8.25 2.18 -11.73
CA SER A 170 7.92 0.75 -11.84
C SER A 170 9.10 -0.13 -11.45
N ILE A 171 8.82 -1.42 -11.25
CA ILE A 171 9.80 -2.48 -11.02
C ILE A 171 10.90 -2.48 -12.10
N ARG A 172 10.58 -2.09 -13.33
CA ARG A 172 11.54 -2.04 -14.45
C ARG A 172 12.44 -0.82 -14.43
N HIS A 173 11.98 0.29 -13.84
CA HIS A 173 12.62 1.61 -13.91
C HIS A 173 13.10 2.12 -12.54
N GLY A 174 13.43 1.23 -11.61
CA GLY A 174 14.07 1.61 -10.34
C GLY A 174 13.31 1.27 -9.06
N ALA A 175 12.10 0.70 -9.13
CA ALA A 175 11.47 0.16 -7.92
C ALA A 175 12.10 -1.18 -7.45
N LYS A 176 12.96 -1.78 -8.28
CA LYS A 176 13.88 -2.84 -7.85
C LYS A 176 15.13 -2.17 -7.30
N ILE A 177 15.42 -2.39 -6.02
CA ILE A 177 16.71 -2.03 -5.42
C ILE A 177 17.77 -2.90 -6.10
N LEU A 178 18.55 -2.29 -6.99
CA LEU A 178 19.69 -2.89 -7.66
C LEU A 178 20.92 -2.81 -6.76
N CYS A 179 21.87 -3.71 -6.99
CA CYS A 179 23.14 -3.70 -6.29
C CYS A 179 23.79 -2.33 -6.40
N SER A 180 24.31 -1.80 -5.28
CA SER A 180 25.02 -0.52 -5.22
C SER A 180 26.34 -0.47 -6.02
N HIS A 181 26.66 -1.52 -6.78
CA HIS A 181 27.89 -1.58 -7.57
C HIS A 181 27.59 -1.04 -8.96
N GLU A 182 28.38 -0.07 -9.41
CA GLU A 182 28.24 0.56 -10.72
C GLU A 182 28.15 -0.50 -11.84
N GLY A 183 27.17 -0.35 -12.74
CA GLY A 183 26.91 -1.27 -13.85
C GLY A 183 26.26 -2.62 -13.47
N CYS A 184 25.87 -2.83 -12.21
CA CYS A 184 25.26 -4.09 -11.80
C CYS A 184 23.74 -4.11 -11.95
N THR A 185 23.22 -4.95 -12.83
CA THR A 185 21.77 -5.19 -13.01
C THR A 185 21.20 -6.22 -12.03
N ASN A 186 22.04 -6.81 -11.16
CA ASN A 186 21.61 -7.80 -10.20
C ASN A 186 20.85 -7.15 -9.04
N ARG A 187 19.83 -7.87 -8.56
CA ARG A 187 19.00 -7.43 -7.43
C ARG A 187 19.76 -7.51 -6.11
N VAL A 188 19.52 -6.53 -5.23
CA VAL A 188 20.00 -6.59 -3.84
C VAL A 188 19.35 -7.76 -3.11
N LEU A 189 20.17 -8.54 -2.40
CA LEU A 189 19.68 -9.53 -1.45
C LEU A 189 19.66 -8.98 -0.03
N ASN A 190 20.81 -8.62 0.51
CA ASN A 190 20.99 -8.06 1.85
C ASN A 190 22.11 -7.02 1.81
N GLY A 191 21.97 -5.95 2.59
CA GLY A 191 23.04 -4.96 2.75
C GLY A 191 23.38 -4.15 1.50
N GLY A 192 22.42 -3.91 0.60
CA GLY A 192 22.63 -3.06 -0.59
C GLY A 192 23.38 -3.73 -1.75
N VAL A 193 23.84 -4.97 -1.59
CA VAL A 193 24.59 -5.69 -2.64
C VAL A 193 23.88 -6.97 -3.11
N CYS A 194 24.29 -7.47 -4.28
CA CYS A 194 23.88 -8.76 -4.83
C CYS A 194 24.85 -9.89 -4.40
N ILE A 195 24.49 -11.16 -4.62
CA ILE A 195 25.34 -12.32 -4.27
C ILE A 195 26.74 -12.21 -4.88
N ARG A 196 26.83 -11.74 -6.14
CA ARG A 196 28.11 -11.58 -6.83
C ARG A 196 29.01 -10.52 -6.21
N HIS A 197 28.42 -9.53 -5.52
CA HIS A 197 29.14 -8.41 -4.90
C HIS A 197 29.13 -8.52 -3.37
N GLY A 198 29.10 -9.74 -2.83
CA GLY A 198 29.30 -10.00 -1.40
C GLY A 198 28.03 -10.17 -0.58
N ALA A 199 26.82 -10.15 -1.18
CA ALA A 199 25.62 -10.44 -0.41
C ALA A 199 25.56 -11.92 0.00
N ARG A 200 25.54 -12.16 1.30
CA ARG A 200 25.38 -13.50 1.86
C ARG A 200 23.93 -13.75 2.24
N TYR A 201 23.47 -14.98 2.04
CA TYR A 201 22.20 -15.41 2.63
C TYR A 201 22.32 -15.40 4.15
N ARG A 202 21.28 -14.95 4.85
CA ARG A 202 21.30 -15.00 6.32
C ARG A 202 21.37 -16.46 6.76
N GLN A 203 22.32 -16.77 7.63
CA GLN A 203 22.47 -18.08 8.25
C GLN A 203 21.57 -18.19 9.49
N CYS A 204 21.19 -19.43 9.80
CA CYS A 204 20.37 -19.77 10.96
C CYS A 204 21.01 -19.25 12.25
N SER A 205 20.23 -18.58 13.09
CA SER A 205 20.65 -18.07 14.40
C SER A 205 20.94 -19.16 15.45
N TYR A 206 20.85 -20.44 15.07
CA TYR A 206 21.18 -21.56 15.95
C TYR A 206 22.68 -21.83 15.87
N ASP A 207 23.32 -22.00 17.03
CA ASP A 207 24.77 -22.15 17.13
C ASP A 207 25.29 -23.33 16.28
N GLY A 208 26.34 -23.07 15.49
CA GLY A 208 26.90 -24.05 14.55
C GLY A 208 26.04 -24.39 13.32
N CYS A 209 24.92 -23.71 13.06
CA CYS A 209 24.06 -24.02 11.91
C CYS A 209 24.41 -23.21 10.64
N VAL A 210 25.02 -23.86 9.65
CA VAL A 210 25.33 -23.27 8.32
C VAL A 210 24.13 -23.14 7.38
N LYS A 211 22.93 -23.59 7.78
CA LYS A 211 21.75 -23.58 6.91
C LYS A 211 21.15 -22.18 6.81
N ILE A 212 20.58 -21.86 5.65
CA ILE A 212 19.96 -20.55 5.38
C ILE A 212 18.65 -20.38 6.19
N VAL A 213 18.44 -19.18 6.72
CA VAL A 213 17.20 -18.75 7.37
C VAL A 213 16.03 -18.83 6.42
N ARG A 214 14.90 -19.37 6.89
CA ARG A 214 13.62 -19.28 6.17
C ARG A 214 12.69 -18.27 6.80
N ARG A 215 12.41 -18.42 8.10
CA ARG A 215 11.47 -17.59 8.84
C ARG A 215 12.01 -17.40 10.26
N ASN A 216 11.80 -16.22 10.84
CA ASN A 216 12.16 -15.89 12.23
C ASN A 216 13.64 -16.16 12.59
N GLY A 217 14.59 -15.93 11.68
CA GLY A 217 16.01 -16.14 11.98
C GLY A 217 16.45 -17.61 12.01
N LEU A 218 15.57 -18.57 11.78
CA LEU A 218 15.89 -20.00 11.87
C LEU A 218 15.74 -20.72 10.52
N CYS A 219 16.53 -21.79 10.33
CA CYS A 219 16.39 -22.68 9.18
C CYS A 219 15.20 -23.64 9.38
N ILE A 220 14.87 -24.47 8.39
CA ILE A 220 13.72 -25.40 8.47
C ILE A 220 13.83 -26.40 9.62
N ARG A 221 15.06 -26.71 10.06
CA ARG A 221 15.31 -27.68 11.14
C ARG A 221 14.93 -27.12 12.51
N TYR A 222 15.40 -25.91 12.80
CA TYR A 222 15.22 -25.25 14.10
C TYR A 222 14.04 -24.28 14.11
N GLY A 223 13.57 -23.88 12.93
CA GLY A 223 12.41 -23.02 12.77
C GLY A 223 11.17 -23.74 13.26
N GLU A 224 10.43 -23.05 14.12
CA GLU A 224 9.20 -23.55 14.72
C GLU A 224 8.21 -23.95 13.63
N LYS A 225 7.86 -25.24 13.60
CA LYS A 225 6.81 -25.74 12.73
C LYS A 225 5.49 -25.39 13.39
N SER A 226 4.63 -24.65 12.70
CA SER A 226 3.29 -24.35 13.21
C SER A 226 2.54 -25.65 13.50
N LEU A 227 2.22 -25.90 14.77
CA LEU A 227 1.44 -27.06 15.19
C LEU A 227 -0.05 -26.84 14.94
N CYS A 228 -0.81 -27.92 15.00
CA CYS A 228 -2.26 -27.90 14.86
C CYS A 228 -2.90 -27.15 16.04
N ASN A 229 -3.83 -26.25 15.75
CA ASN A 229 -4.54 -25.44 16.75
C ASN A 229 -5.49 -26.24 17.66
N ARG A 230 -5.64 -27.56 17.45
CA ARG A 230 -6.52 -28.37 18.31
C ARG A 230 -5.74 -28.82 19.54
N GLU A 231 -6.35 -28.65 20.71
CA GLU A 231 -5.78 -29.08 22.00
C GLU A 231 -5.32 -30.54 21.94
N GLY A 232 -4.11 -30.79 22.45
CA GLY A 232 -3.47 -32.12 22.44
C GLY A 232 -2.95 -32.60 21.07
N CYS A 233 -3.00 -31.78 20.01
CA CYS A 233 -2.54 -32.22 18.68
C CYS A 233 -1.09 -31.80 18.38
N THR A 234 -0.16 -32.77 18.39
CA THR A 234 1.27 -32.57 18.04
C THR A 234 1.55 -32.54 16.53
N ASN A 235 0.52 -32.69 15.70
CA ASN A 235 0.68 -32.72 14.25
C ASN A 235 0.96 -31.33 13.68
N GLN A 236 1.71 -31.26 12.59
CA GLN A 236 1.96 -30.02 11.86
C GLN A 236 0.69 -29.46 11.21
N SER A 237 0.41 -28.18 11.45
CA SER A 237 -0.68 -27.46 10.79
C SER A 237 -0.40 -27.20 9.31
N GLN A 238 -1.49 -27.12 8.55
CA GLN A 238 -1.49 -26.66 7.16
C GLN A 238 -1.97 -25.19 7.11
N LYS A 239 -2.27 -24.67 5.91
CA LYS A 239 -2.68 -23.26 5.69
C LYS A 239 -3.88 -22.77 6.54
N ARG A 240 -4.62 -23.67 7.19
CA ARG A 240 -5.80 -23.38 8.02
C ARG A 240 -5.55 -23.55 9.53
N GLY A 241 -4.30 -23.69 9.96
CA GLY A 241 -3.97 -23.90 11.38
C GLY A 241 -4.32 -25.30 11.90
N VAL A 242 -4.92 -26.17 11.09
CA VAL A 242 -5.24 -27.56 11.44
C VAL A 242 -4.40 -28.55 10.65
N CYS A 243 -4.11 -29.72 11.23
CA CYS A 243 -3.36 -30.78 10.57
C CYS A 243 -4.20 -31.53 9.52
N VAL A 244 -3.57 -32.35 8.69
CA VAL A 244 -4.26 -33.10 7.61
C VAL A 244 -5.38 -33.99 8.15
N ARG A 245 -5.15 -34.69 9.28
CA ARG A 245 -6.14 -35.53 9.95
C ARG A 245 -7.36 -34.74 10.42
N LEU A 246 -7.17 -33.43 10.66
CA LEU A 246 -8.17 -32.51 11.19
C LEU A 246 -8.81 -31.61 10.14
N GLY A 247 -8.73 -31.98 8.87
CA GLY A 247 -9.30 -31.17 7.79
C GLY A 247 -8.36 -30.06 7.30
N GLY A 248 -7.06 -30.16 7.61
CA GLY A 248 -6.03 -29.30 7.01
C GLY A 248 -5.89 -29.46 5.49
N LYS A 249 -6.47 -30.54 4.93
CA LYS A 249 -6.66 -30.71 3.50
C LYS A 249 -8.13 -31.09 3.23
N THR A 250 -8.65 -30.63 2.10
CA THR A 250 -10.03 -30.91 1.70
C THR A 250 -10.20 -32.41 1.41
N PRO A 251 -11.19 -33.10 1.99
CA PRO A 251 -11.53 -34.47 1.62
C PRO A 251 -12.11 -34.51 0.21
N CYS A 252 -12.19 -35.70 -0.38
CA CYS A 252 -12.83 -35.92 -1.67
C CYS A 252 -14.33 -35.65 -1.57
N SER A 253 -14.90 -34.92 -2.53
CA SER A 253 -16.34 -34.65 -2.64
C SER A 253 -17.22 -35.88 -2.97
N TYR A 254 -16.65 -37.08 -2.99
CA TYR A 254 -17.40 -38.29 -3.31
C TYR A 254 -17.85 -38.94 -2.00
N GLU A 255 -19.14 -39.26 -1.89
CA GLU A 255 -19.74 -39.86 -0.69
C GLU A 255 -18.97 -41.12 -0.26
N GLY A 256 -18.63 -41.20 1.02
CA GLY A 256 -17.84 -42.31 1.59
C GLY A 256 -16.34 -42.31 1.25
N CYS A 257 -15.82 -41.32 0.52
CA CYS A 257 -14.39 -41.28 0.19
C CYS A 257 -13.54 -40.58 1.27
N THR A 258 -12.74 -41.36 1.99
CA THR A 258 -11.76 -40.84 2.98
C THR A 258 -10.48 -40.26 2.36
N SER A 259 -10.36 -40.32 1.04
CA SER A 259 -9.17 -39.81 0.34
C SER A 259 -9.18 -38.29 0.27
N ILE A 260 -7.98 -37.70 0.22
CA ILE A 260 -7.80 -36.26 0.14
C ILE A 260 -7.99 -35.79 -1.31
N ALA A 261 -8.73 -34.70 -1.49
CA ALA A 261 -8.90 -34.03 -2.76
C ALA A 261 -7.58 -33.41 -3.25
N ARG A 262 -7.31 -33.53 -4.56
CA ARG A 262 -6.17 -32.87 -5.20
C ARG A 262 -6.61 -31.60 -5.91
N LYS A 263 -7.08 -31.73 -7.15
CA LYS A 263 -7.57 -30.62 -7.98
C LYS A 263 -9.04 -30.87 -8.29
N GLY A 264 -9.88 -29.85 -8.14
CA GLY A 264 -11.31 -29.94 -8.44
C GLY A 264 -12.14 -30.69 -7.40
N GLY A 265 -11.74 -30.68 -6.12
CA GLY A 265 -12.53 -31.28 -5.03
C GLY A 265 -12.52 -32.81 -4.96
N VAL A 266 -11.95 -33.50 -5.95
CA VAL A 266 -11.90 -34.97 -5.99
C VAL A 266 -10.50 -35.53 -5.78
N CYS A 267 -10.41 -36.78 -5.30
CA CYS A 267 -9.15 -37.49 -5.15
C CYS A 267 -8.65 -38.01 -6.50
N CYS A 268 -7.43 -38.55 -6.55
CA CYS A 268 -6.91 -39.13 -7.79
C CYS A 268 -7.66 -40.39 -8.26
N ARG A 269 -8.45 -41.04 -7.39
CA ARG A 269 -9.31 -42.15 -7.81
C ARG A 269 -10.57 -41.66 -8.51
N HIS A 270 -11.14 -40.54 -8.03
CA HIS A 270 -12.39 -39.95 -8.51
C HIS A 270 -12.21 -38.81 -9.54
N GLY A 271 -11.09 -38.78 -10.27
CA GLY A 271 -10.93 -37.89 -11.42
C GLY A 271 -9.85 -36.82 -11.32
N ALA A 272 -9.17 -36.65 -10.18
CA ALA A 272 -8.03 -35.72 -10.10
C ALA A 272 -6.72 -36.33 -10.64
N LYS A 273 -6.78 -37.17 -11.67
CA LYS A 273 -5.62 -37.67 -12.39
C LYS A 273 -5.23 -36.63 -13.44
N ARG A 274 -3.95 -36.31 -13.53
CA ARG A 274 -3.43 -35.53 -14.65
C ARG A 274 -3.12 -36.49 -15.80
N LEU A 275 -3.80 -36.34 -16.93
CA LEU A 275 -3.56 -37.14 -18.12
C LEU A 275 -2.41 -36.59 -18.95
N CYS A 276 -1.77 -37.47 -19.71
CA CYS A 276 -0.70 -37.12 -20.62
C CYS A 276 -1.23 -36.13 -21.65
N THR A 277 -0.42 -35.11 -21.93
CA THR A 277 -0.76 -34.05 -22.90
C THR A 277 -0.49 -34.50 -24.35
N TYR A 278 0.12 -35.66 -24.54
CA TYR A 278 0.39 -36.24 -25.87
C TYR A 278 -0.92 -36.73 -26.49
N GLY A 279 -1.15 -36.40 -27.77
CA GLY A 279 -2.39 -36.68 -28.49
C GLY A 279 -2.83 -38.14 -28.34
N GLY A 280 -4.05 -38.36 -27.85
CA GLY A 280 -4.63 -39.70 -27.66
C GLY A 280 -4.12 -40.51 -26.46
N CYS A 281 -3.22 -39.97 -25.63
CA CYS A 281 -2.66 -40.71 -24.52
C CYS A 281 -3.47 -40.56 -23.22
N SER A 282 -4.22 -41.60 -22.86
CA SER A 282 -4.99 -41.70 -21.60
C SER A 282 -4.16 -42.12 -20.38
N ARG A 283 -2.84 -42.24 -20.53
CA ARG A 283 -1.93 -42.55 -19.42
C ARG A 283 -1.78 -41.35 -18.48
N GLN A 284 -1.63 -41.64 -17.19
CA GLN A 284 -1.42 -40.60 -16.18
C GLN A 284 0.00 -40.01 -16.28
N VAL A 285 0.08 -38.69 -16.12
CA VAL A 285 1.32 -37.93 -15.94
C VAL A 285 1.97 -38.33 -14.64
N VAL A 286 3.21 -38.78 -14.73
CA VAL A 286 4.00 -39.18 -13.55
C VAL A 286 5.02 -38.12 -13.18
N GLN A 287 5.46 -37.29 -14.14
CA GLN A 287 6.54 -36.33 -13.94
C GLN A 287 6.11 -34.88 -14.25
N LYS A 288 6.92 -33.91 -13.78
CA LYS A 288 6.78 -32.51 -14.17
C LYS A 288 7.00 -32.41 -15.68
N GLY A 289 6.05 -31.82 -16.41
CA GLY A 289 6.11 -31.72 -17.88
C GLY A 289 4.83 -32.15 -18.59
N GLY A 290 3.86 -32.73 -17.88
CA GLY A 290 2.56 -33.07 -18.49
C GLY A 290 2.60 -34.29 -19.40
N LEU A 291 3.66 -35.11 -19.33
CA LEU A 291 3.84 -36.33 -20.13
C LEU A 291 3.84 -37.57 -19.23
N CYS A 292 3.40 -38.70 -19.77
CA CYS A 292 3.49 -40.01 -19.10
C CYS A 292 4.92 -40.55 -19.13
N LYS A 293 5.21 -41.62 -18.38
CA LYS A 293 6.56 -42.22 -18.31
C LYS A 293 7.12 -42.60 -19.69
N THR A 294 6.27 -42.96 -20.65
CA THR A 294 6.68 -43.34 -22.01
C THR A 294 7.03 -42.14 -22.88
N HIS A 295 6.26 -41.04 -22.79
CA HIS A 295 6.49 -39.84 -23.60
C HIS A 295 7.41 -38.82 -22.93
N GLY A 296 7.71 -38.99 -21.63
CA GLY A 296 8.55 -38.09 -20.85
C GLY A 296 10.02 -38.49 -20.74
N LYS A 297 10.46 -39.59 -21.38
CA LYS A 297 11.89 -39.90 -21.44
C LYS A 297 12.56 -38.90 -22.38
N ARG A 298 13.49 -38.09 -21.86
CA ARG A 298 14.42 -37.34 -22.73
C ARG A 298 15.24 -38.39 -23.51
N PRO A 299 15.37 -38.28 -24.84
CA PRO A 299 16.32 -39.11 -25.55
C PRO A 299 17.70 -38.87 -24.92
N SER A 300 18.41 -39.98 -24.69
CA SER A 300 19.78 -39.99 -24.16
C SER A 300 20.77 -39.44 -25.17
#